data_AF-A0A933G3D5-F1
#
_entry.id   AF-A0A933G3D5-F1
#
_cell.length_a   1.000
_cell.length_b   1.000
_cell.length_c   1.000
_cell.angle_alpha   90.00
_cell.angle_beta   90.00
_cell.angle_gamma   90.00
#
_symmetry.space_group_name_H-M   'P 1'
#
loop_
_entity.id
_entity.type
_entity.pdbx_description
1 polymer ?
#
loop_
_entity_poly.entity_id
_entity_poly.type
_entity_poly.pdbx_seq_one_letter_code
_entity_poly.pdbx_strand_id
1 'polypeptide(L)'
;MAVTFELPAGVEQDLRQEWQNLDQAAKEAFVIYGYNAGRLSLGYVAHILGLDTTLQAQEWLAQRGVPLNYSLADLESDRRTLARLFGTTR
;
A
#
# COMPACT_ATOMS: atom_id res chain seq x y z
N MET A 1 -9.86 -14.48 8.33
CA MET A 1 -9.05 -14.61 9.55
C MET A 1 -8.89 -13.22 10.15
N ALA A 2 -8.93 -13.06 11.47
CA ALA A 2 -8.78 -11.78 12.15
C ALA A 2 -7.43 -11.72 12.89
N VAL A 3 -6.78 -10.55 12.85
CA VAL A 3 -5.61 -10.24 13.67
C VAL A 3 -6.07 -9.21 14.69
N THR A 4 -5.90 -9.51 15.98
CA THR A 4 -6.35 -8.64 17.09
C THR A 4 -5.18 -8.26 17.99
N PHE A 5 -5.28 -7.10 18.60
CA PHE A 5 -4.36 -6.60 19.62
C PHE A 5 -5.18 -5.89 20.70
N GLU A 6 -4.62 -5.78 21.90
CA GLU A 6 -5.28 -5.15 23.02
C GLU A 6 -4.85 -3.69 23.17
N LEU A 7 -5.81 -2.83 23.47
CA LEU A 7 -5.59 -1.44 23.87
C LEU A 7 -6.09 -1.24 25.30
N PRO A 8 -5.52 -0.31 26.08
CA PRO A 8 -6.12 0.11 27.32
C PRO A 8 -7.55 0.61 27.09
N ALA A 9 -8.49 0.19 27.94
CA ALA A 9 -9.93 0.42 27.70
C ALA A 9 -10.31 1.89 27.49
N GLY A 10 -9.70 2.82 28.25
CA GLY A 10 -9.94 4.26 28.07
C GLY A 10 -9.46 4.75 26.70
N VAL A 11 -8.30 4.27 26.24
CA VAL A 11 -7.76 4.62 24.92
C VAL A 11 -8.67 4.09 23.81
N GLU A 12 -9.11 2.83 23.89
CA GLU A 12 -10.01 2.28 22.87
C GLU A 12 -11.31 3.10 22.76
N GLN A 13 -11.90 3.46 23.91
CA GLN A 13 -13.12 4.25 23.93
C GLN A 13 -12.94 5.63 23.29
N ASP A 14 -11.86 6.34 23.64
CA ASP A 14 -11.55 7.65 23.08
C ASP A 14 -11.37 7.56 21.55
N LEU A 15 -10.61 6.58 21.07
CA LEU A 15 -10.35 6.41 19.64
C LEU A 15 -11.61 6.00 18.86
N ARG A 16 -12.51 5.20 19.45
CA ARG A 16 -13.80 4.85 18.81
C ARG A 16 -14.77 6.03 18.75
N GLN A 17 -14.66 7.00 19.65
CA GLN A 17 -15.44 8.24 19.58
C GLN A 17 -14.92 9.18 18.51
N GLU A 18 -13.60 9.26 18.34
CA GLU A 18 -12.95 10.11 17.34
C GLU A 18 -13.10 9.54 15.92
N TRP A 19 -12.92 8.22 15.74
CA TRP A 19 -13.02 7.56 14.44
C TRP A 19 -14.29 6.73 14.29
N GLN A 20 -15.13 7.11 13.32
CA GLN A 20 -16.37 6.39 12.98
C GLN A 20 -16.16 4.88 12.72
N ASN A 21 -14.99 4.49 12.17
CA ASN A 21 -14.66 3.09 11.93
C ASN A 21 -13.18 2.85 12.23
N LEU A 22 -12.86 2.73 13.53
CA LEU A 22 -11.50 2.47 14.03
C LEU A 22 -10.88 1.22 13.38
N ASP A 23 -11.68 0.16 13.20
CA ASP A 23 -11.20 -1.12 12.66
C ASP A 23 -10.72 -0.95 11.21
N GLN A 24 -11.51 -0.24 10.38
CA GLN A 24 -11.12 0.07 9.01
C GLN A 24 -9.92 1.02 8.98
N ALA A 25 -9.89 2.06 9.82
CA ALA A 25 -8.76 2.98 9.89
C ALA A 25 -7.45 2.26 10.25
N ALA A 26 -7.49 1.35 11.24
CA ALA A 26 -6.35 0.53 11.62
C ALA A 26 -5.89 -0.39 10.48
N LYS A 27 -6.84 -1.00 9.77
CA LYS A 27 -6.55 -1.83 8.59
C LYS A 27 -5.86 -1.03 7.48
N GLU A 28 -6.38 0.15 7.15
CA GLU A 28 -5.81 1.03 6.13
C GLU A 28 -4.40 1.51 6.52
N ALA A 29 -4.20 1.91 7.78
CA ALA A 29 -2.90 2.30 8.29
C ALA A 29 -1.88 1.17 8.21
N PHE A 30 -2.27 -0.06 8.56
CA PHE A 30 -1.42 -1.24 8.43
C PHE A 30 -1.04 -1.52 6.96
N VAL A 31 -1.99 -1.41 6.04
CA VAL A 31 -1.75 -1.59 4.60
C VAL A 31 -0.74 -0.57 4.08
N ILE A 32 -0.88 0.70 4.45
CA ILE A 32 0.05 1.77 4.06
C ILE A 32 1.45 1.50 4.63
N TYR A 33 1.53 1.16 5.92
CA TYR A 33 2.80 0.83 6.56
C TYR A 33 3.50 -0.35 5.87
N GLY A 34 2.76 -1.44 5.61
CA GLY A 34 3.30 -2.62 4.95
C GLY A 34 3.72 -2.35 3.51
N TYR A 35 2.97 -1.51 2.78
CA TYR A 35 3.34 -1.08 1.44
C TYR A 35 4.63 -0.25 1.47
N ASN A 36 4.70 0.82 2.28
CA ASN A 36 5.90 1.66 2.40
C ASN A 36 7.14 0.89 2.84
N ALA A 37 6.97 -0.13 3.68
CA ALA A 37 8.07 -1.01 4.10
C ALA A 37 8.51 -2.02 3.01
N GLY A 38 7.91 -1.99 1.82
CA GLY A 38 8.16 -2.93 0.72
C GLY A 38 7.71 -4.37 1.04
N ARG A 39 6.89 -4.56 2.09
CA ARG A 39 6.40 -5.87 2.54
C ARG A 39 5.09 -6.28 1.85
N LEU A 40 4.31 -5.30 1.41
CA LEU A 40 3.10 -5.51 0.63
C LEU A 40 3.29 -4.97 -0.79
N SER A 41 2.98 -5.80 -1.78
CA SER A 41 2.87 -5.36 -3.18
C SER A 41 1.50 -4.72 -3.43
N LEU A 42 1.34 -4.01 -4.56
CA LEU A 42 0.03 -3.49 -4.98
C LEU A 42 -1.06 -4.57 -5.07
N GLY A 43 -0.69 -5.80 -5.44
CA GLY A 43 -1.62 -6.94 -5.47
C GLY A 43 -2.13 -7.30 -4.08
N TYR A 44 -1.26 -7.31 -3.07
CA TYR A 44 -1.68 -7.52 -1.69
C TYR A 44 -2.52 -6.36 -1.15
N VAL A 45 -2.16 -5.11 -1.48
CA VAL A 45 -2.97 -3.92 -1.13
C VAL A 45 -4.39 -4.07 -1.69
N ALA A 46 -4.52 -4.40 -2.98
CA ALA A 46 -5.83 -4.61 -3.62
C ALA A 46 -6.63 -5.73 -2.93
N HIS A 47 -6.00 -6.88 -2.71
CA HIS A 47 -6.65 -8.02 -2.09
C HIS A 47 -7.11 -7.74 -0.65
N ILE A 48 -6.29 -7.09 0.17
CA ILE A 48 -6.64 -6.74 1.55
C ILE A 48 -7.80 -5.75 1.59
N LEU A 49 -7.81 -4.75 0.69
CA LEU A 49 -8.84 -3.72 0.64
C LEU A 49 -10.10 -4.14 -0.14
N GLY A 50 -10.10 -5.30 -0.79
CA GLY A 50 -11.22 -5.77 -1.60
C GLY A 50 -11.40 -4.98 -2.90
N LEU A 51 -10.29 -4.49 -3.47
CA LEU A 51 -10.27 -3.77 -4.75
C LEU A 51 -10.08 -4.77 -5.90
N ASP A 52 -10.70 -4.48 -7.04
CA ASP A 52 -10.71 -5.40 -8.19
C ASP A 52 -9.36 -5.41 -8.92
N THR A 53 -8.61 -4.32 -8.87
CA THR A 53 -7.40 -4.14 -9.67
C THR A 53 -6.27 -3.49 -8.88
N THR A 54 -5.04 -3.77 -9.29
CA THR A 54 -3.85 -3.07 -8.80
C THR A 54 -3.85 -1.58 -9.15
N LEU A 55 -4.57 -1.20 -10.21
CA LEU A 55 -4.77 0.21 -10.57
C LEU A 55 -5.62 0.94 -9.53
N GLN A 56 -6.75 0.35 -9.11
CA GLN A 56 -7.56 0.90 -8.01
C GLN A 56 -6.75 0.99 -6.71
N ALA A 57 -5.89 0.02 -6.42
CA ALA A 57 -4.99 0.08 -5.26
C ALA A 57 -3.97 1.23 -5.36
N GLN A 58 -3.41 1.45 -6.54
CA GLN A 58 -2.51 2.58 -6.81
C GLN A 58 -3.24 3.92 -6.66
N GLU A 59 -4.45 4.05 -7.19
CA GLU A 59 -5.28 5.25 -7.03
C GLU A 59 -5.60 5.51 -5.56
N TRP A 60 -5.98 4.47 -4.82
CA TRP A 60 -6.27 4.53 -3.39
C TRP A 60 -5.07 5.00 -2.56
N LEU A 61 -3.86 4.53 -2.88
CA LEU A 61 -2.60 4.97 -2.27
C LEU A 61 -2.27 6.43 -2.63
N ALA A 62 -2.44 6.80 -3.90
CA ALA A 62 -2.16 8.14 -4.40
C ALA A 62 -3.07 9.20 -3.74
N GLN A 63 -4.36 8.90 -3.57
CA GLN A 63 -5.31 9.76 -2.84
C GLN A 63 -4.88 10.01 -1.37
N ARG A 64 -4.05 9.14 -0.81
CA ARG A 64 -3.52 9.22 0.57
C ARG A 64 -2.08 9.74 0.61
N GLY A 65 -1.55 10.22 -0.51
CA GLY A 65 -0.20 10.77 -0.60
C GLY A 65 0.91 9.73 -0.45
N VAL A 66 0.60 8.44 -0.63
CA VAL A 66 1.60 7.37 -0.56
C VAL A 66 2.26 7.23 -1.93
N PRO A 67 3.57 7.53 -2.05
CA PRO A 67 4.27 7.41 -3.33
C PRO A 67 4.38 5.94 -3.75
N LEU A 68 4.46 5.69 -5.05
CA LEU A 68 4.81 4.37 -5.54
C LEU A 68 6.19 3.97 -5.04
N ASN A 69 6.35 2.71 -4.67
CA ASN A 69 7.66 2.09 -4.45
C ASN A 69 8.36 1.83 -5.79
N TYR A 70 8.63 2.90 -6.52
CA TYR A 70 9.34 2.90 -7.79
C TYR A 70 10.43 3.95 -7.74
N SER A 71 11.67 3.49 -7.76
CA SER A 71 12.85 4.33 -7.66
C SER A 71 13.46 4.63 -9.03
N LEU A 72 14.36 5.60 -9.08
CA LEU A 72 15.16 5.87 -10.27
C LEU A 72 16.00 4.63 -10.67
N ALA A 73 16.49 3.86 -9.69
CA ALA A 73 17.27 2.65 -9.95
C ALA A 73 16.44 1.56 -10.64
N ASP A 74 15.15 1.45 -10.29
CA ASP A 74 14.21 0.56 -10.97
C ASP A 74 14.05 0.99 -12.43
N LEU A 75 13.86 2.29 -12.68
CA LEU A 75 13.79 2.84 -14.04
C LEU A 75 15.06 2.57 -14.85
N GLU A 76 16.24 2.76 -14.26
CA GLU A 76 17.51 2.45 -14.94
C GLU A 76 17.68 0.96 -15.22
N SER A 77 17.22 0.09 -14.33
CA SER A 77 17.18 -1.35 -14.54
C SER A 77 16.26 -1.73 -15.71
N ASP A 78 15.07 -1.13 -15.75
CA ASP A 78 14.10 -1.34 -16.82
C ASP A 78 14.66 -0.89 -18.17
N ARG A 79 15.27 0.31 -18.22
CA ARG A 79 15.94 0.82 -19.42
C ARG A 79 17.05 -0.11 -19.92
N ARG A 80 17.87 -0.66 -19.02
CA ARG A 80 18.92 -1.63 -19.38
C ARG A 80 18.32 -2.92 -19.93
N THR A 81 17.23 -3.39 -19.32
CA THR A 81 16.50 -4.59 -19.77
C THR A 81 15.93 -4.38 -21.17
N LEU A 82 15.28 -3.24 -21.41
CA LEU A 82 14.74 -2.89 -22.73
C LEU A 82 15.86 -2.77 -23.78
N ALA A 83 16.96 -2.11 -23.47
CA ALA A 83 18.10 -1.98 -24.38
C ALA A 83 18.70 -3.35 -24.74
N ARG A 84 18.75 -4.30 -23.79
CA ARG A 84 19.22 -5.66 -24.03
C ARG A 84 18.27 -6.47 -24.92
N LEU A 85 16.96 -6.35 -24.69
CA LEU A 85 15.95 -7.18 -25.36
C LEU A 85 15.60 -6.67 -26.76
N PHE A 86 15.52 -5.35 -26.93
CA PHE A 86 15.03 -4.73 -28.15
C PHE A 86 16.11 -3.99 -28.94
N GLY A 87 17.32 -3.82 -28.38
CA GLY A 87 18.34 -2.95 -28.94
C GLY A 87 17.93 -1.47 -28.88
N THR A 88 18.90 -0.56 -28.97
CA THR A 88 18.58 0.85 -29.23
C THR A 88 18.20 0.96 -30.70
N THR A 89 16.90 0.95 -31.02
CA THR A 89 16.46 1.32 -32.36
C THR A 89 17.03 2.71 -32.64
N ARG A 90 17.93 2.76 -33.63
CA ARG A 90 18.67 3.94 -34.04
C ARG A 90 17.79 4.90 -34.82
#